data_AF-A0A8S1C654-F1
#
_entry.id   AF-A0A8S1C654-F1
#
_cell.length_a   1.000
_cell.length_b   1.000
_cell.length_c   1.000
_cell.angle_alpha   90.00
_cell.angle_beta   90.00
_cell.angle_gamma   90.00
#
_symmetry.space_group_name_H-M   'P 1'
#
loop_
_entity.id
_entity.type
_entity.pdbx_description
1 polymer ?
#
loop_
_entity_poly.entity_id
_entity_poly.type
_entity_poly.pdbx_seq_one_letter_code
_entity_poly.pdbx_strand_id
1 'polypeptide(L)'
;MVKLWHIKDEGFSDHLEDWLAELRGHRRRVTQIEWHPVAQSVLFSAGADGLVVVWTVANGGAILNVIDCHPEAIQCLSLNRDGSLIATTCRDRKLRVIEPRTSAVVSSGECHEGIKPCKVVFLGDSGRLLTTGFSRHSDRQYAVWDQDDLSEPLTKEIIDSSSGVLFPYYDHDTQIVYLAGKGDGNIRYYEVTPNAPYLHYLNQFLSGYPQRGLGVMPKRGLDVRQCEIFRFYKLHATKNLCEPVSMIVPRKVSSSEQFQEDLFPDTAAAKPGLTADEWASGRNKQPILMSMKTGDVKGGPVQHTQNNKVSPSKNNKKPVLEEKTNSANNVISNNKKKFAFLSQETIPDYRPIEKMRDNEKHKENEEMNEKSQKTSQNARFQQIQQMFGSKPNSNSILKDQSIMEALQPEKEVLIIDAPKGELELRKEFLLKCEEVVRLKQQIASRDKIIKELESKVHQLKLSKLIN
;
A
#
# COMPACT_ATOMS: atom_id res chain seq x y z
N MET A 1 4.79 19.88 -5.97
CA MET A 1 3.39 19.62 -6.37
C MET A 1 3.03 18.21 -5.94
N VAL A 2 1.83 18.03 -5.40
CA VAL A 2 1.21 16.72 -5.13
C VAL A 2 -0.04 16.59 -5.99
N LYS A 3 -0.28 15.41 -6.57
CA LYS A 3 -1.49 15.13 -7.35
C LYS A 3 -2.32 14.08 -6.65
N LEU A 4 -3.63 14.29 -6.63
CA LEU A 4 -4.59 13.36 -6.07
C LEU A 4 -5.36 12.67 -7.19
N TRP A 5 -5.51 11.36 -7.08
CA TRP A 5 -6.14 10.53 -8.10
C TRP A 5 -7.33 9.77 -7.50
N HIS A 6 -8.36 9.56 -8.30
CA HIS A 6 -9.47 8.69 -7.96
C HIS A 6 -9.42 7.49 -8.90
N ILE A 7 -9.25 6.30 -8.31
CA ILE A 7 -9.20 5.03 -9.06
C ILE A 7 -10.59 4.41 -9.00
N LYS A 8 -11.16 4.10 -10.17
CA LYS A 8 -12.46 3.42 -10.26
C LYS A 8 -12.33 1.94 -9.88
N ASP A 9 -13.41 1.36 -9.37
CA ASP A 9 -13.43 -0.03 -8.90
C ASP A 9 -13.12 -1.04 -10.02
N GLU A 10 -13.54 -0.76 -11.25
CA GLU A 10 -13.24 -1.56 -12.46
C GLU A 10 -11.77 -1.52 -12.88
N GLY A 11 -10.95 -0.70 -12.22
CA GLY A 11 -9.58 -0.40 -12.62
C GLY A 11 -9.52 0.54 -13.83
N PHE A 12 -8.41 0.49 -14.56
CA PHE A 12 -8.19 1.28 -15.76
C PHE A 12 -7.47 0.44 -16.81
N SER A 13 -7.94 0.49 -18.05
CA SER A 13 -7.32 -0.18 -19.21
C SER A 13 -6.28 0.69 -19.91
N ASP A 14 -6.29 1.99 -19.65
CA ASP A 14 -5.45 2.99 -20.31
C ASP A 14 -4.92 4.04 -19.30
N HIS A 15 -4.14 4.99 -19.79
CA HIS A 15 -3.52 6.05 -19.00
C HIS A 15 -4.56 6.93 -18.28
N LEU A 16 -4.33 7.19 -16.99
CA LEU A 16 -5.11 8.15 -16.22
C LEU A 16 -4.45 9.53 -16.33
N GLU A 17 -5.07 10.43 -17.09
CA GLU A 17 -4.53 11.78 -17.34
C GLU A 17 -5.12 12.83 -16.40
N ASP A 18 -6.35 12.63 -15.93
CA ASP A 18 -7.08 13.56 -15.09
C ASP A 18 -6.87 13.30 -13.59
N TRP A 19 -6.30 14.28 -12.89
CA TRP A 19 -6.22 14.28 -11.43
C TRP A 19 -7.43 14.96 -10.80
N LEU A 20 -7.82 14.49 -9.63
CA LEU A 20 -8.93 15.03 -8.85
C LEU A 20 -8.57 16.40 -8.25
N ALA A 21 -7.35 16.54 -7.75
CA ALA A 21 -6.85 17.77 -7.14
C ALA A 21 -5.35 17.90 -7.33
N GLU A 22 -4.89 19.14 -7.37
CA GLU A 22 -3.48 19.47 -7.43
C GLU A 22 -3.10 20.39 -6.27
N LEU A 23 -2.15 19.94 -5.46
CA LEU A 23 -1.71 20.64 -4.26
C LEU A 23 -0.38 21.33 -4.55
N ARG A 24 -0.40 22.66 -4.54
CA ARG A 24 0.77 23.53 -4.80
C ARG A 24 1.11 24.29 -3.53
N GLY A 25 2.35 24.14 -3.06
CA GLY A 25 2.85 24.80 -1.85
C GLY A 25 4.34 24.60 -1.64
N HIS A 26 4.87 23.42 -1.98
CA HIS A 26 6.32 23.18 -1.97
C HIS A 26 7.04 23.92 -3.10
N ARG A 27 8.22 24.45 -2.77
CA ARG A 27 9.16 25.15 -3.66
C ARG A 27 10.16 24.21 -4.33
N ARG A 28 10.37 23.02 -3.75
CA ARG A 28 11.24 21.96 -4.29
C ARG A 28 10.48 20.65 -4.44
N ARG A 29 11.19 19.58 -4.85
CA ARG A 29 10.61 18.24 -4.96
C ARG A 29 10.00 17.80 -3.62
N VAL A 30 8.80 17.24 -3.69
CA VAL A 30 8.16 16.57 -2.55
C VAL A 30 8.79 15.20 -2.41
N THR A 31 9.28 14.87 -1.22
CA THR A 31 10.01 13.62 -0.96
C THR A 31 9.15 12.58 -0.26
N GLN A 32 8.14 12.99 0.52
CA GLN A 32 7.24 12.10 1.27
C GLN A 32 5.81 12.64 1.26
N ILE A 33 4.86 11.73 1.30
CA ILE A 33 3.42 12.00 1.41
C ILE A 33 2.84 10.95 2.37
N GLU A 34 2.05 11.38 3.35
CA GLU A 34 1.43 10.50 4.32
C GLU A 34 0.02 11.00 4.66
N TRP A 35 -0.97 10.10 4.59
CA TRP A 35 -2.33 10.42 4.99
C TRP A 35 -2.43 10.42 6.51
N HIS A 36 -3.22 11.33 7.07
CA HIS A 36 -3.52 11.27 8.49
C HIS A 36 -4.27 9.96 8.82
N PRO A 37 -3.88 9.21 9.86
CA PRO A 37 -4.46 7.90 10.16
C PRO A 37 -5.91 7.92 10.68
N VAL A 38 -6.46 9.10 11.00
CA VAL A 38 -7.73 9.25 11.75
C VAL A 38 -8.58 10.39 11.22
N ALA A 39 -7.97 11.56 10.95
CA ALA A 39 -8.67 12.72 10.44
C ALA A 39 -8.96 12.57 8.95
N GLN A 40 -10.23 12.71 8.60
CA GLN A 40 -10.70 12.60 7.24
C GLN A 40 -10.08 13.66 6.33
N SER A 41 -9.59 13.25 5.15
CA SER A 41 -9.10 14.15 4.10
C SER A 41 -7.92 15.03 4.51
N VAL A 42 -7.21 14.71 5.60
CA VAL A 42 -5.98 15.39 6.00
C VAL A 42 -4.78 14.66 5.44
N LEU A 43 -3.90 15.39 4.75
CA LEU A 43 -2.71 14.85 4.11
C LEU A 43 -1.48 15.65 4.54
N PHE A 44 -0.37 14.98 4.78
CA PHE A 44 0.93 15.58 5.04
C PHE A 44 1.83 15.39 3.82
N SER A 45 2.56 16.43 3.45
CA SER A 45 3.64 16.32 2.49
C SER A 45 4.91 16.98 3.01
N ALA A 46 6.05 16.30 2.83
CA ALA A 46 7.35 16.84 3.20
C ALA A 46 8.23 16.99 1.95
N GLY A 47 9.01 18.07 1.91
CA GLY A 47 9.79 18.44 0.74
C GLY A 47 11.29 18.60 0.99
N ALA A 48 12.03 18.65 -0.13
CA ALA A 48 13.46 19.00 -0.12
C ALA A 48 13.71 20.51 0.10
N ASP A 49 12.65 21.28 0.30
CA ASP A 49 12.64 22.68 0.72
C ASP A 49 12.64 22.85 2.25
N GLY A 50 12.60 21.76 3.03
CA GLY A 50 12.58 21.84 4.49
C GLY A 50 11.18 22.07 5.07
N LEU A 51 10.15 22.09 4.22
CA LEU A 51 8.78 22.32 4.67
C LEU A 51 8.05 21.00 4.88
N VAL A 52 7.21 20.95 5.92
CA VAL A 52 6.07 20.04 6.00
C VAL A 52 4.80 20.85 5.77
N VAL A 53 4.00 20.47 4.79
CA VAL A 53 2.71 21.11 4.49
C VAL A 53 1.58 20.16 4.84
N VAL A 54 0.61 20.68 5.59
CA VAL A 54 -0.61 19.97 5.98
C VAL A 54 -1.75 20.46 5.11
N TRP A 55 -2.46 19.54 4.47
CA TRP A 55 -3.52 19.81 3.51
C TRP A 55 -4.86 19.31 4.00
N THR A 56 -5.94 20.01 3.63
CA THR A 56 -7.31 19.47 3.62
C THR A 56 -7.77 19.29 2.18
N VAL A 57 -8.03 18.04 1.80
CA VAL A 57 -8.33 17.67 0.42
C VAL A 57 -9.80 17.93 0.04
N ALA A 58 -10.72 17.84 1.00
CA ALA A 58 -12.17 17.93 0.76
C ALA A 58 -12.62 19.29 0.18
N ASN A 59 -11.85 20.36 0.40
CA ASN A 59 -12.17 21.73 -0.03
C ASN A 59 -11.28 22.23 -1.17
N GLY A 60 -10.87 21.34 -2.08
CA GLY A 60 -10.04 21.72 -3.23
C GLY A 60 -8.56 21.86 -2.90
N GLY A 61 -8.08 21.24 -1.81
CA GLY A 61 -6.66 21.20 -1.47
C GLY A 61 -6.14 22.41 -0.70
N ALA A 62 -6.93 22.95 0.22
CA ALA A 62 -6.49 24.07 1.05
C ALA A 62 -5.34 23.66 1.98
N ILE A 63 -4.40 24.59 2.20
CA ILE A 63 -3.34 24.42 3.18
C ILE A 63 -3.92 24.70 4.56
N LEU A 64 -3.86 23.70 5.45
CA LEU A 64 -4.23 23.85 6.86
C LEU A 64 -3.10 24.50 7.65
N ASN A 65 -1.86 24.06 7.40
CA ASN A 65 -0.69 24.58 8.09
C ASN A 65 0.60 24.35 7.27
N VAL A 66 1.62 25.17 7.53
CA VAL A 66 2.98 25.03 7.00
C VAL A 66 3.95 25.04 8.17
N ILE A 67 4.70 23.95 8.33
CA ILE A 67 5.70 23.78 9.37
C ILE A 67 7.07 24.05 8.74
N ASP A 68 7.70 25.13 9.17
CA ASP A 68 8.98 25.64 8.68
C ASP A 68 10.00 25.67 9.82
N CYS A 69 10.36 24.49 10.32
CA CYS A 69 11.34 24.34 11.40
C CYS A 69 12.61 23.59 10.97
N HIS A 70 12.69 23.13 9.73
CA HIS A 70 13.83 22.37 9.22
C HIS A 70 14.67 23.24 8.28
N PRO A 71 15.96 23.45 8.59
CA PRO A 71 16.84 24.28 7.75
C PRO A 71 17.24 23.59 6.44
N GLU A 72 17.00 22.27 6.34
CA GLU A 72 17.51 21.41 5.29
C GLU A 72 16.45 20.38 4.85
N ALA A 73 16.75 19.65 3.77
CA ALA A 73 15.83 18.68 3.20
C ALA A 73 15.38 17.59 4.19
N ILE A 74 14.07 17.40 4.30
CA ILE A 74 13.45 16.34 5.11
C ILE A 74 13.65 14.98 4.44
N GLN A 75 14.16 14.02 5.19
CA GLN A 75 14.52 12.68 4.75
C GLN A 75 13.42 11.64 5.02
N CYS A 76 12.65 11.83 6.10
CA CYS A 76 11.53 10.97 6.48
C CYS A 76 10.53 11.77 7.32
N LEU A 77 9.26 11.38 7.20
CA LEU A 77 8.12 11.82 7.98
C LEU A 77 7.39 10.55 8.43
N SER A 78 6.91 10.53 9.67
CA SER A 78 6.02 9.49 10.20
C SER A 78 5.00 10.15 11.12
N LEU A 79 3.72 9.78 11.00
CA LEU A 79 2.70 10.12 11.99
C LEU A 79 2.65 9.08 13.11
N ASN A 80 2.30 9.52 14.32
CA ASN A 80 1.92 8.61 15.39
C ASN A 80 0.52 8.02 15.13
N ARG A 81 0.12 7.03 15.95
CA ARG A 81 -1.09 6.22 15.69
C ARG A 81 -2.38 7.05 15.63
N ASP A 82 -2.51 8.08 16.46
CA ASP A 82 -3.67 8.97 16.50
C ASP A 82 -3.52 10.23 15.61
N GLY A 83 -2.34 10.45 15.02
CA GLY A 83 -1.99 11.61 14.20
C GLY A 83 -1.88 12.94 14.96
N SER A 84 -1.74 12.90 16.28
CA SER A 84 -1.52 14.09 17.11
C SER A 84 -0.08 14.62 17.03
N LEU A 85 0.89 13.77 16.67
CA LEU A 85 2.30 14.12 16.54
C LEU A 85 2.87 13.62 15.22
N ILE A 86 3.90 14.32 14.73
CA ILE A 86 4.74 13.87 13.62
C ILE A 86 6.19 13.77 14.07
N ALA A 87 6.89 12.77 13.53
CA ALA A 87 8.32 12.60 13.70
C ALA A 87 9.00 12.84 12.36
N THR A 88 10.09 13.60 12.36
CA THR A 88 10.81 13.98 11.15
C THR A 88 12.30 13.80 11.31
N THR A 89 12.95 13.25 10.29
CA THR A 89 14.41 13.26 10.15
C THR A 89 14.81 14.23 9.06
N CYS A 90 15.82 15.05 9.33
CA CYS A 90 16.30 16.05 8.38
C CYS A 90 17.78 15.83 8.05
N ARG A 91 18.23 16.36 6.91
CA ARG A 91 19.63 16.30 6.49
C ARG A 91 20.56 17.06 7.43
N ASP A 92 20.03 17.93 8.30
CA ASP A 92 20.75 18.52 9.42
C ASP A 92 21.14 17.53 10.53
N ARG A 93 20.80 16.24 10.36
CA ARG A 93 21.02 15.11 11.29
C ARG A 93 20.15 15.10 12.53
N LYS A 94 19.20 16.02 12.64
CA LYS A 94 18.29 16.06 13.79
C LYS A 94 17.03 15.24 13.56
N LEU A 95 16.61 14.57 14.62
CA LEU A 95 15.27 14.04 14.81
C LEU A 95 14.43 15.10 15.53
N ARG A 96 13.19 15.27 15.10
CA ARG A 96 12.21 16.18 15.73
C ARG A 96 10.87 15.50 15.88
N VAL A 97 10.26 15.65 17.05
CA VAL A 97 8.85 15.38 17.31
C VAL A 97 8.12 16.71 17.34
N ILE A 98 7.05 16.84 16.57
CA ILE A 98 6.38 18.11 16.30
C ILE A 98 4.88 17.91 16.49
N GLU A 99 4.23 18.86 17.14
CA GLU A 99 2.78 18.98 17.12
C GLU A 99 2.35 19.74 15.85
N PRO A 100 1.74 19.08 14.86
CA PRO A 100 1.56 19.64 13.52
C PRO A 100 0.52 20.77 13.42
N ARG A 101 -0.32 20.97 14.44
CA ARG A 101 -1.35 22.03 14.44
C ARG A 101 -0.80 23.37 14.89
N THR A 102 0.06 23.37 15.91
CA THR A 102 0.71 24.56 16.47
C THR A 102 2.07 24.83 15.83
N SER A 103 2.59 23.88 15.04
CA SER A 103 3.96 23.88 14.52
C SER A 103 5.02 23.85 15.62
N ALA A 104 4.66 23.48 16.85
CA ALA A 104 5.57 23.43 17.98
C ALA A 104 6.48 22.20 17.88
N VAL A 105 7.78 22.40 17.98
CA VAL A 105 8.75 21.32 18.14
C VAL A 105 8.71 20.89 19.61
N VAL A 106 8.15 19.73 19.89
CA VAL A 106 7.96 19.19 21.25
C VAL A 106 9.28 18.65 21.78
N SER A 107 10.03 17.94 20.94
CA SER A 107 11.33 17.38 21.29
C SER A 107 12.25 17.36 20.07
N SER A 108 13.56 17.52 20.28
CA SER A 108 14.56 17.44 19.22
C SER A 108 15.91 16.96 19.75
N GLY A 109 16.60 16.15 18.94
CA GLY A 109 17.94 15.65 19.26
C GLY A 109 18.73 15.21 18.04
N GLU A 110 20.00 14.89 18.24
CA GLU A 110 20.87 14.34 17.20
C GLU A 110 20.51 12.87 16.93
N CYS A 111 20.13 12.56 15.68
CA CYS A 111 19.59 11.25 15.31
C CYS A 111 20.70 10.20 15.13
N HIS A 112 21.53 10.38 14.10
CA HIS A 112 22.66 9.50 13.80
C HIS A 112 23.85 10.32 13.31
N GLU A 113 25.06 9.89 13.66
CA GLU A 113 26.30 10.62 13.31
C GLU A 113 26.66 10.55 11.83
N GLY A 114 26.21 9.49 11.14
CA GLY A 114 26.48 9.28 9.73
C GLY A 114 25.82 10.32 8.81
N ILE A 115 26.45 10.60 7.68
CA ILE A 115 26.00 11.61 6.71
C ILE A 115 24.86 11.14 5.80
N LYS A 116 24.54 9.85 5.83
CA LYS A 116 23.53 9.24 4.96
C LYS A 116 22.11 9.45 5.53
N PRO A 117 21.07 9.38 4.68
CA PRO A 117 19.70 9.60 5.12
C PRO A 117 19.26 8.68 6.26
N CYS A 118 18.54 9.24 7.21
CA CYS A 118 17.91 8.51 8.31
C CYS A 118 16.41 8.35 8.04
N LYS A 119 15.81 7.25 8.50
CA LYS A 119 14.36 7.03 8.51
C LYS A 119 13.84 6.96 9.94
N VAL A 120 12.55 7.25 10.11
CA VAL A 120 11.87 7.21 11.42
C VAL A 120 10.48 6.61 11.26
N VAL A 121 10.04 5.87 12.28
CA VAL A 121 8.66 5.42 12.45
C VAL A 121 8.27 5.48 13.93
N PHE A 122 7.03 5.85 14.24
CA PHE A 122 6.46 5.67 15.57
C PHE A 122 6.22 4.20 15.89
N LEU A 123 6.53 3.78 17.11
CA LEU A 123 6.31 2.42 17.60
C LEU A 123 4.95 2.30 18.30
N GLY A 124 3.89 2.58 17.56
CA GLY A 124 2.51 2.50 18.06
C GLY A 124 2.20 3.54 19.12
N ASP A 125 1.45 3.14 20.15
CA ASP A 125 1.07 4.00 21.29
C ASP A 125 2.09 3.96 22.44
N SER A 126 3.27 3.38 22.22
CA SER A 126 4.29 3.20 23.26
C SER A 126 4.98 4.49 23.70
N GLY A 127 4.74 5.60 23.01
CA GLY A 127 5.48 6.86 23.20
C GLY A 127 6.92 6.78 22.70
N ARG A 128 7.23 5.84 21.80
CA ARG A 128 8.59 5.61 21.30
C ARG A 128 8.71 5.72 19.80
N LEU A 129 9.93 5.98 19.35
CA LEU A 129 10.32 6.07 17.95
C LEU A 129 11.39 5.03 17.65
N LEU A 130 11.38 4.50 16.43
CA LEU A 130 12.52 3.79 15.87
C LEU A 130 13.11 4.62 14.73
N THR A 131 14.41 4.85 14.78
CA THR A 131 15.15 5.37 13.64
C THR A 131 16.07 4.33 13.05
N THR A 132 16.28 4.41 11.75
CA THR A 132 17.37 3.74 11.06
C THR A 132 18.28 4.79 10.43
N GLY A 133 19.58 4.56 10.48
CA GLY A 133 20.56 5.48 9.95
C GLY A 133 21.93 4.83 9.88
N PHE A 134 22.96 5.66 9.93
CA PHE A 134 24.34 5.20 9.76
C PHE A 134 25.23 5.68 10.90
N SER A 135 26.18 4.85 11.30
CA SER A 135 27.24 5.21 12.24
C SER A 135 28.20 6.22 11.59
N ARG A 136 29.07 6.82 12.39
CA ARG A 136 30.20 7.61 11.88
C ARG A 136 31.09 6.83 10.91
N HIS A 137 31.15 5.51 11.08
CA HIS A 137 31.93 4.58 10.27
C HIS A 137 31.13 4.00 9.09
N SER A 138 29.94 4.55 8.81
CA SER A 138 29.03 4.13 7.72
C SER A 138 28.39 2.75 7.90
N ASP A 139 28.36 2.20 9.10
CA ASP A 139 27.58 1.01 9.41
C ASP A 139 26.10 1.37 9.54
N ARG A 140 25.21 0.50 9.07
CA ARG A 140 23.77 0.65 9.30
C ARG A 140 23.49 0.37 10.76
N GLN A 141 22.70 1.24 11.37
CA GLN A 141 22.28 1.11 12.76
C GLN A 141 20.81 1.47 12.91
N TYR A 142 20.19 0.93 13.95
CA TYR A 142 18.91 1.42 14.42
C TYR A 142 19.08 2.05 15.81
N ALA A 143 18.15 2.94 16.18
CA ALA A 143 18.04 3.46 17.53
C ALA A 143 16.57 3.58 17.95
N VAL A 144 16.29 3.28 19.21
CA VAL A 144 14.97 3.48 19.83
C VAL A 144 15.05 4.72 20.71
N TRP A 145 14.02 5.55 20.66
CA TRP A 145 13.97 6.82 21.37
C TRP A 145 12.69 6.91 22.19
N ASP A 146 12.76 7.63 23.31
CA ASP A 146 11.59 8.21 23.95
C ASP A 146 11.14 9.42 23.10
N GLN A 147 9.85 9.54 22.79
CA GLN A 147 9.37 10.66 21.98
C GLN A 147 9.49 12.01 22.71
N ASP A 148 9.45 12.00 24.04
CA ASP A 148 9.43 13.21 24.87
C ASP A 148 10.85 13.69 25.18
N ASP A 149 11.82 12.76 25.23
CA ASP A 149 13.25 13.06 25.39
C ASP A 149 14.10 12.43 24.27
N LEU A 150 14.54 13.27 23.34
CA LEU A 150 15.41 12.90 22.22
C LEU A 150 16.90 13.18 22.47
N SER A 151 17.29 13.52 23.71
CA SER A 151 18.69 13.83 24.03
C SER A 151 19.61 12.61 23.83
N GLU A 152 19.14 11.42 24.19
CA GLU A 152 19.85 10.16 23.99
C GLU A 152 18.90 9.01 23.62
N PRO A 153 19.37 8.00 22.86
CA PRO A 153 18.55 6.85 22.51
C PRO A 153 18.46 5.87 23.68
N LEU A 154 17.29 5.26 23.87
CA LEU A 154 17.04 4.17 24.80
C LEU A 154 17.88 2.92 24.46
N THR A 155 18.05 2.64 23.17
CA THR A 155 19.00 1.64 22.67
C THR A 155 19.50 2.05 21.28
N LYS A 156 20.70 1.62 20.93
CA LYS A 156 21.31 1.85 19.61
C LYS A 156 22.20 0.67 19.27
N GLU A 157 21.94 0.02 18.14
CA GLU A 157 22.70 -1.16 17.71
C GLU A 157 23.09 -1.09 16.24
N ILE A 158 24.27 -1.65 15.95
CA ILE A 158 24.77 -1.84 14.58
C ILE A 158 24.13 -3.10 13.98
N ILE A 159 23.61 -2.98 12.77
CA ILE A 159 22.97 -4.06 12.02
C ILE A 159 23.99 -4.76 11.10
N ASP A 160 24.64 -4.00 10.23
CA ASP A 160 25.68 -4.46 9.30
C ASP A 160 26.38 -3.25 8.64
N SER A 161 27.36 -3.50 7.78
CA SER A 161 28.15 -2.48 7.07
C SER A 161 27.66 -2.18 5.64
N SER A 162 26.41 -2.52 5.31
CA SER A 162 25.88 -2.31 3.95
C SER A 162 25.57 -0.84 3.68
N SER A 163 25.54 -0.45 2.41
CA SER A 163 25.45 0.97 2.04
C SER A 163 24.02 1.50 1.88
N GLY A 164 23.03 0.62 1.69
CA GLY A 164 21.64 0.94 1.39
C GLY A 164 20.85 1.43 2.61
N VAL A 165 20.07 2.51 2.44
CA VAL A 165 19.21 3.06 3.48
C VAL A 165 18.13 2.03 3.85
N LEU A 166 18.04 1.68 5.14
CA LEU A 166 17.01 0.81 5.67
C LEU A 166 15.73 1.59 5.91
N PHE A 167 14.60 1.03 5.48
CA PHE A 167 13.27 1.55 5.75
C PHE A 167 12.64 0.69 6.86
N PRO A 168 12.21 1.29 7.98
CA PRO A 168 11.44 0.60 8.99
C PRO A 168 9.95 0.56 8.61
N TYR A 169 9.34 -0.61 8.68
CA TYR A 169 7.90 -0.81 8.52
C TYR A 169 7.37 -1.40 9.82
N TYR A 170 6.58 -0.63 10.55
CA TYR A 170 6.03 -1.06 11.85
C TYR A 170 4.61 -1.58 11.68
N ASP A 171 4.33 -2.72 12.31
CA ASP A 171 3.00 -3.29 12.44
C ASP A 171 2.45 -3.01 13.84
N HIS A 172 1.40 -2.18 13.92
CA HIS A 172 0.77 -1.80 15.18
C HIS A 172 0.07 -2.96 15.90
N ASP A 173 -0.38 -3.97 15.16
CA ASP A 173 -1.22 -5.03 15.73
C ASP A 173 -0.36 -6.14 16.35
N THR A 174 0.75 -6.48 15.71
CA THR A 174 1.69 -7.52 16.20
C THR A 174 2.92 -6.94 16.89
N GLN A 175 3.10 -5.62 16.86
CA GLN A 175 4.28 -4.93 17.40
C GLN A 175 5.59 -5.40 16.76
N ILE A 176 5.55 -5.88 15.52
CA ILE A 176 6.73 -6.25 14.76
C ILE A 176 7.20 -5.08 13.91
N VAL A 177 8.52 -4.86 13.86
CA VAL A 177 9.14 -3.95 12.90
C VAL A 177 9.98 -4.71 11.90
N TYR A 178 9.77 -4.42 10.62
CA TYR A 178 10.53 -4.96 9.50
C TYR A 178 11.52 -3.91 9.01
N LEU A 179 12.79 -4.29 8.86
CA LEU A 179 13.86 -3.45 8.33
C LEU A 179 14.31 -3.97 6.97
N ALA A 180 14.18 -3.11 5.95
CA ALA A 180 14.51 -3.50 4.59
C ALA A 180 15.02 -2.31 3.76
N GLY A 181 16.12 -2.50 3.03
CA GLY A 181 16.74 -1.44 2.23
C GLY A 181 16.69 -1.69 0.74
N LYS A 182 16.69 -0.63 -0.06
CA LYS A 182 16.85 -0.79 -1.53
C LYS A 182 18.25 -1.35 -1.82
N GLY A 183 18.30 -2.34 -2.72
CA GLY A 183 19.52 -3.08 -3.03
C GLY A 183 19.73 -4.33 -2.16
N ASP A 184 19.00 -4.46 -1.05
CA ASP A 184 19.10 -5.66 -0.21
C ASP A 184 18.29 -6.81 -0.79
N GLY A 185 18.78 -8.04 -0.59
CA GLY A 185 18.01 -9.26 -0.86
C GLY A 185 17.15 -9.70 0.32
N ASN A 186 17.45 -9.21 1.53
CA ASN A 186 16.84 -9.64 2.77
C ASN A 186 15.86 -8.60 3.36
N ILE A 187 15.02 -9.09 4.28
CA ILE A 187 14.12 -8.29 5.12
C ILE A 187 14.30 -8.82 6.54
N ARG A 188 14.87 -8.03 7.44
CA ARG A 188 15.02 -8.41 8.86
C ARG A 188 13.78 -7.99 9.63
N TYR A 189 13.43 -8.71 10.69
CA TYR A 189 12.30 -8.33 11.52
C TYR A 189 12.54 -8.59 13.00
N TYR A 190 11.97 -7.70 13.80
CA TYR A 190 12.18 -7.60 15.23
C TYR A 190 10.83 -7.45 15.93
N GLU A 191 10.69 -8.05 17.09
CA GLU A 191 9.58 -7.80 18.00
C GLU A 191 9.88 -6.59 18.87
N VAL A 192 8.94 -5.66 18.98
CA VAL A 192 9.06 -4.48 19.83
C VAL A 192 8.41 -4.78 21.17
N THR A 193 9.17 -4.59 22.25
CA THR A 193 8.72 -4.85 23.62
C THR A 193 8.78 -3.58 24.47
N PRO A 194 7.97 -3.49 25.53
CA PRO A 194 7.98 -2.34 26.43
C PRO A 194 9.27 -2.24 27.25
N ASN A 195 10.00 -3.35 27.44
CA ASN A 195 11.17 -3.43 28.31
C ASN A 195 12.46 -3.51 27.49
N ALA A 196 13.58 -3.05 28.07
CA ALA A 196 14.89 -3.20 27.45
C ALA A 196 15.18 -4.68 27.09
N PRO A 197 15.80 -4.98 25.93
CA PRO A 197 16.41 -4.06 24.96
C PRO A 197 15.44 -3.40 23.97
N TYR A 198 14.12 -3.51 24.18
CA TYR A 198 13.04 -2.89 23.39
C TYR A 198 12.84 -3.44 21.98
N LEU A 199 13.90 -3.85 21.30
CA LEU A 199 13.85 -4.58 20.03
C LEU A 199 14.50 -5.95 20.20
N HIS A 200 13.74 -7.01 19.90
CA HIS A 200 14.22 -8.38 19.89
C HIS A 200 14.28 -8.90 18.47
N TYR A 201 15.48 -9.24 17.99
CA TYR A 201 15.63 -9.85 16.67
C TYR A 201 14.87 -11.18 16.61
N LEU A 202 13.96 -11.31 15.65
CA LEU A 202 13.23 -12.55 15.42
C LEU A 202 13.95 -13.39 14.37
N ASN A 203 13.96 -12.92 13.12
CA ASN A 203 14.58 -13.60 12.01
C ASN A 203 14.70 -12.66 10.79
N GLN A 204 15.09 -13.21 9.64
CA GLN A 204 15.13 -12.52 8.36
C GLN A 204 14.61 -13.38 7.21
N PHE A 205 13.89 -12.75 6.30
CA PHE A 205 13.61 -13.32 4.98
C PHE A 205 14.84 -13.14 4.10
N LEU A 206 15.23 -14.17 3.35
CA LEU A 206 16.38 -14.17 2.46
C LEU A 206 15.95 -14.44 1.02
N SER A 207 16.49 -13.67 0.09
CA SER A 207 16.30 -13.86 -1.34
C SER A 207 17.58 -13.50 -2.08
N GLY A 208 17.93 -14.27 -3.11
CA GLY A 208 19.08 -13.98 -3.97
C GLY A 208 18.88 -12.77 -4.89
N TYR A 209 17.68 -12.19 -4.91
CA TYR A 209 17.35 -11.05 -5.77
C TYR A 209 17.21 -9.77 -4.96
N PRO A 210 17.96 -8.70 -5.30
CA PRO A 210 17.88 -7.43 -4.60
C PRO A 210 16.56 -6.71 -4.92
N GLN A 211 16.02 -6.02 -3.91
CA GLN A 211 14.80 -5.24 -4.05
C GLN A 211 15.08 -3.81 -4.53
N ARG A 212 14.33 -3.35 -5.53
CA ARG A 212 14.32 -1.97 -6.01
C ARG A 212 13.34 -1.10 -5.24
N GLY A 213 12.31 -1.71 -4.67
CA GLY A 213 11.29 -1.07 -3.85
C GLY A 213 10.43 -2.12 -3.15
N LEU A 214 9.71 -1.67 -2.13
CA LEU A 214 8.78 -2.48 -1.36
C LEU A 214 7.47 -1.71 -1.23
N GLY A 215 6.36 -2.36 -1.56
CA GLY A 215 5.03 -1.98 -1.11
C GLY A 215 4.62 -2.85 0.08
N VAL A 216 3.60 -2.42 0.83
CA VAL A 216 3.06 -3.16 1.97
C VAL A 216 1.55 -3.26 1.83
N MET A 217 1.00 -4.44 2.12
CA MET A 217 -0.44 -4.67 2.20
C MET A 217 -0.99 -4.16 3.54
N PRO A 218 -2.04 -3.33 3.57
CA PRO A 218 -2.76 -3.03 4.79
C PRO A 218 -3.35 -4.30 5.43
N LYS A 219 -3.51 -4.31 6.76
CA LYS A 219 -4.05 -5.46 7.52
C LYS A 219 -5.33 -6.05 6.94
N ARG A 220 -6.23 -5.20 6.46
CA ARG A 220 -7.51 -5.56 5.84
C ARG A 220 -7.39 -6.40 4.57
N GLY A 221 -6.22 -6.45 3.90
CA GLY A 221 -5.99 -7.23 2.69
C GLY A 221 -5.15 -8.50 2.88
N LEU A 222 -4.88 -8.90 4.13
CA LEU A 222 -4.14 -10.12 4.45
C LEU A 222 -5.03 -11.36 4.46
N ASP A 223 -4.44 -12.53 4.20
CA ASP A 223 -5.12 -13.81 4.30
C ASP A 223 -5.00 -14.38 5.73
N VAL A 224 -5.99 -14.03 6.56
CA VAL A 224 -6.07 -14.48 7.97
C VAL A 224 -6.13 -15.99 8.12
N ARG A 225 -6.64 -16.72 7.12
CA ARG A 225 -6.78 -18.18 7.16
C ARG A 225 -5.42 -18.87 7.11
N GLN A 226 -4.46 -18.23 6.44
CA GLN A 226 -3.09 -18.70 6.36
C GLN A 226 -2.22 -18.20 7.52
N CYS A 227 -2.79 -17.51 8.50
CA CYS A 227 -2.02 -16.82 9.56
C CYS A 227 -0.98 -15.85 8.96
N GLU A 228 -1.32 -15.22 7.83
CA GLU A 228 -0.48 -14.18 7.23
C GLU A 228 -0.66 -12.89 8.02
N ILE A 229 0.40 -12.46 8.70
CA ILE A 229 0.38 -11.29 9.58
C ILE A 229 0.87 -10.01 8.88
N PHE A 230 1.61 -10.16 7.78
CA PHE A 230 2.15 -9.05 7.00
C PHE A 230 2.45 -9.50 5.57
N ARG A 231 2.31 -8.62 4.58
CA ARG A 231 2.66 -8.93 3.18
C ARG A 231 3.39 -7.76 2.54
N PHE A 232 4.56 -8.04 1.99
CA PHE A 232 5.28 -7.11 1.13
C PHE A 232 4.96 -7.35 -0.34
N TYR A 233 5.03 -6.28 -1.13
CA TYR A 233 5.10 -6.32 -2.59
C TYR A 233 6.50 -5.93 -3.03
N LYS A 234 7.35 -6.93 -3.23
CA LYS A 234 8.77 -6.76 -3.52
C LYS A 234 8.99 -6.54 -5.01
N LEU A 235 9.45 -5.34 -5.37
CA LEU A 235 9.87 -5.03 -6.72
C LEU A 235 11.30 -5.52 -6.94
N HIS A 236 11.47 -6.50 -7.82
CA HIS A 236 12.79 -7.03 -8.17
C HIS A 236 13.58 -6.03 -9.00
N ALA A 237 14.87 -5.85 -8.69
CA ALA A 237 15.72 -4.93 -9.45
C ALA A 237 16.01 -5.40 -10.87
N THR A 238 16.03 -6.72 -11.12
CA THR A 238 16.49 -7.31 -12.38
C THR A 238 15.41 -8.02 -13.18
N LYS A 239 14.25 -8.34 -12.58
CA LYS A 239 13.26 -9.26 -13.17
C LYS A 239 11.98 -8.62 -13.71
N ASN A 240 11.84 -7.28 -13.70
CA ASN A 240 10.58 -6.60 -14.03
C ASN A 240 9.36 -7.28 -13.37
N LEU A 241 9.53 -7.69 -12.11
CA LEU A 241 8.58 -8.51 -11.36
C LEU A 241 8.26 -7.83 -10.03
N CYS A 242 6.98 -7.78 -9.70
CA CYS A 242 6.50 -7.48 -8.37
C CYS A 242 6.07 -8.80 -7.70
N GLU A 243 6.84 -9.25 -6.71
CA GLU A 243 6.61 -10.50 -5.98
C GLU A 243 5.89 -10.22 -4.65
N PRO A 244 4.72 -10.82 -4.38
CA PRO A 244 4.14 -10.81 -3.05
C PRO A 244 4.96 -11.71 -2.11
N VAL A 245 5.41 -11.17 -0.98
CA VAL A 245 6.16 -11.89 0.06
C VAL A 245 5.34 -11.87 1.35
N SER A 246 4.75 -13.01 1.68
CA SER A 246 3.90 -13.22 2.85
C SER A 246 4.72 -13.59 4.09
N MET A 247 4.48 -12.88 5.19
CA MET A 247 5.03 -13.18 6.52
C MET A 247 3.97 -13.98 7.28
N ILE A 248 4.23 -15.26 7.51
CA ILE A 248 3.27 -16.21 8.05
C ILE A 248 3.74 -16.71 9.41
N VAL A 249 2.83 -16.71 10.39
CA VAL A 249 3.05 -17.40 11.66
C VAL A 249 2.64 -18.86 11.49
N PRO A 250 3.57 -19.83 11.59
CA PRO A 250 3.23 -21.23 11.40
C PRO A 250 2.34 -21.74 12.55
N ARG A 251 1.07 -22.02 12.25
CA ARG A 251 0.10 -22.65 13.17
C ARG A 251 -0.29 -24.04 12.66
N LYS A 252 -0.72 -24.93 13.55
CA LYS A 252 -1.13 -26.30 13.17
C LYS A 252 -2.43 -26.25 12.33
N VAL A 253 -2.56 -27.18 11.40
CA VAL A 253 -3.69 -27.21 10.43
C VAL A 253 -5.07 -27.29 11.10
N SER A 254 -5.17 -27.96 12.26
CA SER A 254 -6.42 -28.01 13.04
C SER A 254 -6.84 -26.66 13.61
N SER A 255 -5.90 -25.73 13.79
CA SER A 255 -6.15 -24.36 14.24
C SER A 255 -6.29 -23.38 13.08
N SER A 256 -5.83 -23.67 11.86
CA SER A 256 -5.94 -22.74 10.72
C SER A 256 -7.35 -22.61 10.13
N GLU A 257 -8.26 -23.55 10.43
CA GLU A 257 -9.69 -23.37 10.15
C GLU A 257 -10.36 -22.41 11.14
N GLN A 258 -9.77 -22.25 12.33
CA GLN A 258 -10.27 -21.35 13.36
C GLN A 258 -9.53 -20.01 13.31
N PHE A 259 -10.29 -18.92 13.35
CA PHE A 259 -9.71 -17.59 13.40
C PHE A 259 -8.80 -17.42 14.64
N GLN A 260 -7.55 -17.00 14.41
CA GLN A 260 -6.52 -16.83 15.45
C GLN A 260 -6.61 -15.42 16.07
N GLU A 261 -7.44 -15.26 17.11
CA GLU A 261 -7.70 -13.96 17.76
C GLU A 261 -6.45 -13.32 18.39
N ASP A 262 -5.47 -14.14 18.78
CA ASP A 262 -4.20 -13.69 19.34
C ASP A 262 -3.26 -13.06 18.29
N LEU A 263 -3.34 -13.50 17.03
CA LEU A 263 -2.56 -12.93 15.92
C LEU A 263 -3.24 -11.74 15.26
N PHE A 264 -4.56 -11.66 15.38
CA PHE A 264 -5.39 -10.68 14.69
C PHE A 264 -6.29 -9.95 15.69
N PRO A 265 -5.71 -9.08 16.54
CA PRO A 265 -6.50 -8.15 17.35
C PRO A 265 -7.28 -7.20 16.43
N ASP A 266 -8.23 -6.45 17.01
CA ASP A 266 -8.98 -5.47 16.25
C ASP A 266 -8.03 -4.42 15.65
N THR A 267 -8.10 -4.24 14.33
CA THR A 267 -7.16 -3.41 13.54
C THR A 267 -7.82 -2.10 13.11
N ALA A 268 -7.04 -1.14 12.62
CA ALA A 268 -7.59 0.13 12.12
C ALA A 268 -8.55 -0.08 10.93
N ALA A 269 -9.78 0.41 11.08
CA ALA A 269 -10.81 0.36 10.06
C ALA A 269 -10.54 1.36 8.91
N ALA A 270 -11.29 1.23 7.82
CA ALA A 270 -11.26 2.20 6.71
C ALA A 270 -11.98 3.53 7.03
N LYS A 271 -12.58 3.63 8.22
CA LYS A 271 -13.45 4.73 8.61
C LYS A 271 -12.67 5.79 9.40
N PRO A 272 -12.73 7.07 8.99
CA PRO A 272 -12.09 8.15 9.75
C PRO A 272 -12.75 8.32 11.12
N GLY A 273 -11.92 8.61 12.14
CA GLY A 273 -12.37 8.85 13.51
C GLY A 273 -12.76 10.30 13.79
N LEU A 274 -12.26 11.23 12.98
CA LEU A 274 -12.45 12.68 13.11
C LEU A 274 -12.66 13.30 11.73
N THR A 275 -13.36 14.43 11.67
CA THR A 275 -13.31 15.31 10.50
C THR A 275 -12.03 16.16 10.50
N ALA A 276 -11.68 16.77 9.36
CA ALA A 276 -10.56 17.69 9.28
C ALA A 276 -10.71 18.88 10.26
N ASP A 277 -11.92 19.44 10.40
CA ASP A 277 -12.19 20.59 11.27
C ASP A 277 -12.13 20.21 12.76
N GLU A 278 -12.63 19.02 13.12
CA GLU A 278 -12.50 18.50 14.48
C GLU A 278 -11.03 18.31 14.87
N TRP A 279 -10.21 17.77 13.96
CA TRP A 279 -8.79 17.63 14.22
C TRP A 279 -8.09 18.99 14.30
N ALA A 280 -8.37 19.90 13.36
CA ALA A 280 -7.79 21.24 13.30
C ALA A 280 -8.13 22.09 14.53
N SER A 281 -9.30 21.87 15.15
CA SER A 281 -9.70 22.49 16.42
C SER A 281 -9.04 21.88 17.66
N GLY A 282 -8.15 20.90 17.50
CA GLY A 282 -7.34 20.33 18.58
C GLY A 282 -7.84 19.00 19.12
N ARG A 283 -8.87 18.37 18.54
CA ARG A 283 -9.34 17.05 19.00
C ARG A 283 -8.39 15.95 18.55
N ASN A 284 -8.10 15.02 19.45
CA ASN A 284 -7.39 13.78 19.18
C ASN A 284 -8.32 12.59 19.43
N LYS A 285 -8.15 11.53 18.65
CA LYS A 285 -8.91 10.28 18.82
C LYS A 285 -8.09 9.13 18.28
N GLN A 286 -8.15 7.98 18.95
CA GLN A 286 -7.57 6.75 18.43
C GLN A 286 -8.31 6.28 17.15
N PRO A 287 -7.64 5.55 16.25
CA PRO A 287 -8.29 4.97 15.07
C PRO A 287 -9.52 4.15 15.46
N ILE A 288 -10.58 4.25 14.65
CA ILE A 288 -11.72 3.36 14.80
C ILE A 288 -11.26 1.95 14.44
N LEU A 289 -11.54 0.97 15.28
CA LEU A 289 -11.07 -0.40 15.09
C LEU A 289 -12.16 -1.29 14.46
N MET A 290 -11.73 -2.33 13.74
CA MET A 290 -12.58 -3.36 13.17
C MET A 290 -12.02 -4.76 13.44
N SER A 291 -12.92 -5.73 13.57
CA SER A 291 -12.52 -7.14 13.68
C SER A 291 -12.16 -7.70 12.31
N MET A 292 -10.99 -8.31 12.18
CA MET A 292 -10.59 -9.03 10.95
C MET A 292 -11.33 -10.37 10.78
N LYS A 293 -12.10 -10.81 11.79
CA LYS A 293 -12.93 -12.03 11.74
C LYS A 293 -14.27 -11.78 11.07
N THR A 294 -14.98 -10.76 11.52
CA THR A 294 -16.36 -10.46 11.06
C THR A 294 -16.43 -9.29 10.10
N GLY A 295 -15.41 -8.43 10.09
CA GLY A 295 -15.44 -7.15 9.39
C GLY A 295 -16.17 -6.04 10.16
N ASP A 296 -16.68 -6.32 11.36
CA ASP A 296 -17.48 -5.35 12.12
C ASP A 296 -16.62 -4.25 12.71
N VAL A 297 -17.08 -3.01 12.56
CA VAL A 297 -16.47 -1.82 13.14
C VAL A 297 -16.94 -1.64 14.58
N LYS A 298 -16.02 -1.69 15.55
CA LYS A 298 -16.34 -1.47 16.97
C LYS A 298 -16.16 0.01 17.33
N GLY A 299 -17.17 0.60 17.98
CA GLY A 299 -17.10 1.99 18.48
C GLY A 299 -17.62 3.07 17.53
N GLY A 300 -18.39 2.72 16.50
CA GLY A 300 -19.24 3.69 15.79
C GLY A 300 -20.47 4.09 16.64
N PRO A 301 -21.06 5.29 16.43
CA PRO A 301 -22.32 5.61 17.08
C PRO A 301 -23.35 4.54 16.74
N VAL A 302 -23.98 3.99 17.78
CA VAL A 302 -25.12 3.07 17.66
C VAL A 302 -26.17 3.75 16.79
N GLN A 303 -26.38 3.26 15.57
CA GLN A 303 -27.61 3.57 14.85
C GLN A 303 -28.73 2.90 15.63
N HIS A 304 -29.31 3.62 16.58
CA HIS A 304 -30.65 3.31 17.04
C HIS A 304 -31.55 3.44 15.81
N THR A 305 -32.00 2.30 15.30
CA THR A 305 -33.17 2.21 14.43
C THR A 305 -34.38 2.67 15.22
N GLN A 306 -34.54 3.99 15.37
CA GLN A 306 -35.80 4.57 15.79
C GLN A 306 -36.77 4.45 14.63
N ASN A 307 -37.63 3.44 14.73
CA ASN A 307 -38.90 3.35 14.04
C ASN A 307 -39.75 4.59 14.37
N ASN A 308 -39.56 5.69 13.63
CA ASN A 308 -40.43 6.84 13.73
C ASN A 308 -41.63 6.66 12.80
N LYS A 309 -42.73 6.20 13.41
CA LYS A 309 -44.10 6.41 12.91
C LYS A 309 -44.33 7.91 12.73
N VAL A 310 -44.49 8.34 11.48
CA VAL A 310 -44.87 9.71 11.15
C VAL A 310 -46.35 9.91 11.45
N SER A 311 -46.66 10.89 12.32
CA SER A 311 -47.99 11.51 12.41
C SER A 311 -47.87 12.95 11.89
N PRO A 312 -48.83 13.46 11.10
CA PRO A 312 -48.67 14.75 10.45
C PRO A 312 -49.12 15.88 11.38
N SER A 313 -48.26 16.86 11.63
CA SER A 313 -48.68 18.16 12.16
C SER A 313 -48.28 19.28 11.20
N LYS A 314 -49.30 20.07 10.84
CA LYS A 314 -49.19 21.31 10.07
C LYS A 314 -48.57 22.39 10.96
N ASN A 315 -47.67 23.23 10.42
CA ASN A 315 -47.84 24.67 10.53
C ASN A 315 -46.90 25.49 9.63
N ASN A 316 -47.51 26.50 9.03
CA ASN A 316 -46.98 27.54 8.16
C ASN A 316 -45.89 28.40 8.81
N LYS A 317 -44.84 28.76 8.04
CA LYS A 317 -44.23 30.11 8.07
C LYS A 317 -43.71 30.53 6.66
N LYS A 318 -43.87 31.82 6.39
CA LYS A 318 -43.73 32.58 5.12
C LYS A 318 -42.28 32.69 4.61
N PRO A 319 -42.08 33.00 3.31
CA PRO A 319 -40.76 33.11 2.70
C PRO A 319 -40.07 34.44 3.10
N VAL A 320 -38.79 34.38 3.43
CA VAL A 320 -37.90 35.53 3.58
C VAL A 320 -36.94 35.53 2.40
N LEU A 321 -36.74 36.72 1.83
CA LEU A 321 -36.00 37.04 0.61
C LEU A 321 -34.54 36.56 0.64
N GLU A 322 -34.13 35.90 -0.46
CA GLU A 322 -32.75 35.53 -0.75
C GLU A 322 -31.95 36.76 -1.21
N GLU A 323 -30.89 37.10 -0.48
CA GLU A 323 -29.82 37.98 -0.97
C GLU A 323 -28.76 37.16 -1.72
N LYS A 324 -28.41 37.66 -2.92
CA LYS A 324 -27.52 37.02 -3.88
C LYS A 324 -26.06 37.04 -3.42
N THR A 325 -25.51 35.89 -3.00
CA THR A 325 -24.06 35.62 -2.98
C THR A 325 -23.76 34.28 -3.66
N ASN A 326 -23.81 34.24 -5.01
CA ASN A 326 -23.92 33.00 -5.81
C ASN A 326 -22.64 32.45 -6.45
N SER A 327 -21.45 32.82 -5.98
CA SER A 327 -20.17 32.29 -6.51
C SER A 327 -19.48 31.32 -5.52
N ALA A 328 -19.21 31.74 -4.29
CA ALA A 328 -18.48 30.92 -3.32
C ALA A 328 -19.26 29.68 -2.86
N ASN A 329 -20.58 29.80 -2.63
CA ASN A 329 -21.42 28.67 -2.18
C ASN A 329 -21.57 27.58 -3.25
N ASN A 330 -21.57 27.95 -4.54
CA ASN A 330 -21.63 26.99 -5.64
C ASN A 330 -20.32 26.21 -5.80
N VAL A 331 -19.15 26.87 -5.61
CA VAL A 331 -17.84 26.21 -5.64
C VAL A 331 -17.68 25.23 -4.46
N ILE A 332 -18.09 25.62 -3.26
CA ILE A 332 -18.08 24.75 -2.07
C ILE A 332 -19.01 23.54 -2.27
N SER A 333 -20.20 23.75 -2.83
CA SER A 333 -21.16 22.67 -3.15
C SER A 333 -20.61 21.68 -4.20
N ASN A 334 -19.97 22.18 -5.25
CA ASN A 334 -19.39 21.34 -6.31
C ASN A 334 -18.17 20.54 -5.81
N ASN A 335 -17.30 21.15 -5.01
CA ASN A 335 -16.18 20.43 -4.39
C ASN A 335 -16.69 19.35 -3.43
N LYS A 336 -17.71 19.64 -2.61
CA LYS A 336 -18.31 18.66 -1.71
C LYS A 336 -18.84 17.42 -2.45
N LYS A 337 -19.44 17.61 -3.63
CA LYS A 337 -19.88 16.48 -4.49
C LYS A 337 -18.69 15.74 -5.10
N LYS A 338 -17.69 16.47 -5.63
CA LYS A 338 -16.47 15.91 -6.25
C LYS A 338 -15.67 15.03 -5.29
N PHE A 339 -15.58 15.43 -4.02
CA PHE A 339 -14.82 14.73 -2.98
C PHE A 339 -15.69 13.86 -2.07
N ALA A 340 -16.97 13.66 -2.37
CA ALA A 340 -17.90 12.90 -1.52
C ALA A 340 -17.43 11.45 -1.26
N PHE A 341 -16.75 10.83 -2.23
CA PHE A 341 -16.21 9.47 -2.06
C PHE A 341 -15.15 9.37 -0.95
N LEU A 342 -14.42 10.45 -0.63
CA LEU A 342 -13.49 10.49 0.52
C LEU A 342 -14.22 10.42 1.87
N SER A 343 -15.55 10.53 1.87
CA SER A 343 -16.41 10.33 3.05
C SER A 343 -17.13 8.99 3.08
N GLN A 344 -17.05 8.23 1.98
CA GLN A 344 -17.61 6.90 1.92
C GLN A 344 -16.60 5.90 2.44
N GLU A 345 -17.10 4.89 3.16
CA GLU A 345 -16.28 3.75 3.54
C GLU A 345 -15.87 3.02 2.25
N THR A 346 -14.58 3.04 1.95
CA THR A 346 -14.07 2.21 0.86
C THR A 346 -14.12 0.76 1.33
N ILE A 347 -14.77 -0.11 0.56
CA ILE A 347 -14.69 -1.57 0.72
C ILE A 347 -13.75 -2.08 -0.38
N PRO A 348 -12.43 -1.95 -0.21
CA PRO A 348 -11.49 -2.50 -1.17
C PRO A 348 -11.58 -4.03 -1.16
N ASP A 349 -11.88 -4.61 -2.33
CA ASP A 349 -11.85 -6.06 -2.53
C ASP A 349 -10.44 -6.48 -2.91
N TYR A 350 -9.68 -6.96 -1.92
CA TYR A 350 -8.27 -7.34 -2.07
C TYR A 350 -8.07 -8.75 -2.66
N ARG A 351 -9.13 -9.42 -3.12
CA ARG A 351 -9.03 -10.78 -3.68
C ARG A 351 -8.47 -10.76 -5.11
N PRO A 352 -7.75 -11.81 -5.55
CA PRO A 352 -7.30 -11.94 -6.94
C PRO A 352 -8.48 -11.87 -7.92
N ILE A 353 -8.30 -11.18 -9.06
CA ILE A 353 -9.31 -10.96 -10.12
C ILE A 353 -9.95 -12.26 -10.62
N GLU A 354 -9.21 -13.37 -10.60
CA GLU A 354 -9.71 -14.71 -10.95
C GLU A 354 -10.89 -15.14 -10.07
N LYS A 355 -10.89 -14.79 -8.78
CA LYS A 355 -12.00 -15.06 -7.85
C LYS A 355 -13.17 -14.06 -7.99
N MET A 356 -12.98 -12.94 -8.70
CA MET A 356 -14.05 -11.99 -8.99
C MET A 356 -14.92 -12.46 -10.16
N ARG A 357 -14.29 -13.04 -11.20
CA ARG A 357 -14.99 -13.55 -12.40
C ARG A 357 -15.99 -14.67 -12.11
N ASP A 358 -15.75 -15.46 -11.07
CA ASP A 358 -16.68 -16.52 -10.65
C ASP A 358 -17.96 -15.95 -9.99
N ASN A 359 -17.87 -14.81 -9.31
CA ASN A 359 -19.02 -14.11 -8.73
C ASN A 359 -19.78 -13.28 -9.76
N GLU A 360 -19.11 -12.72 -10.76
CA GLU A 360 -19.77 -12.01 -11.88
C GLU A 360 -20.62 -12.97 -12.72
N LYS A 361 -20.14 -14.20 -12.98
CA LYS A 361 -20.95 -15.24 -13.64
C LYS A 361 -22.21 -15.61 -12.85
N HIS A 362 -22.17 -15.52 -11.52
CA HIS A 362 -23.35 -15.74 -10.68
C HIS A 362 -24.32 -14.55 -10.71
N LYS A 363 -23.83 -13.31 -10.71
CA LYS A 363 -24.66 -12.10 -10.83
C LYS A 363 -25.28 -11.91 -12.22
N GLU A 364 -24.56 -12.24 -13.30
CA GLU A 364 -25.10 -12.20 -14.68
C GLU A 364 -26.25 -13.20 -14.86
N ASN A 365 -26.18 -14.37 -14.21
CA ASN A 365 -27.27 -15.35 -14.22
C ASN A 365 -28.50 -14.89 -13.43
N GLU A 366 -28.34 -14.09 -12.37
CA GLU A 366 -29.47 -13.48 -11.64
C GLU A 366 -30.10 -12.32 -12.43
N GLU A 367 -29.31 -11.45 -13.07
CA GLU A 367 -29.85 -10.36 -13.91
C GLU A 367 -30.54 -10.84 -15.19
N MET A 368 -30.07 -11.95 -15.79
CA MET A 368 -30.72 -12.60 -16.93
C MET A 368 -32.13 -13.12 -16.59
N ASN A 369 -32.34 -13.57 -15.34
CA ASN A 369 -33.66 -14.01 -14.87
C ASN A 369 -34.63 -12.84 -14.61
N GLU A 370 -34.14 -11.68 -14.16
CA GLU A 370 -34.99 -10.49 -13.99
C GLU A 370 -35.34 -9.79 -15.32
N LYS A 371 -34.41 -9.75 -16.29
CA LYS A 371 -34.68 -9.18 -17.63
C LYS A 371 -35.72 -10.00 -18.41
N SER A 372 -35.81 -11.31 -18.14
CA SER A 372 -36.79 -12.20 -18.77
C SER A 372 -38.25 -11.97 -18.33
N GLN A 373 -38.48 -11.25 -17.21
CA GLN A 373 -39.83 -10.90 -16.76
C GLN A 373 -40.32 -9.51 -17.23
N LYS A 374 -39.44 -8.65 -17.76
CA LYS A 374 -39.81 -7.28 -18.20
C LYS A 374 -40.03 -7.13 -19.71
N THR A 375 -39.83 -8.17 -20.52
CA THR A 375 -39.94 -8.13 -21.99
C THR A 375 -41.37 -8.31 -22.55
N SER A 376 -42.42 -8.15 -21.75
CA SER A 376 -43.81 -8.27 -22.23
C SER A 376 -44.47 -6.92 -22.60
N GLN A 377 -43.86 -5.77 -22.30
CA GLN A 377 -44.50 -4.45 -22.52
C GLN A 377 -44.00 -3.63 -23.74
N ASN A 378 -42.92 -4.05 -24.41
CA ASN A 378 -42.30 -3.25 -25.49
C ASN A 378 -42.70 -3.62 -26.94
N ALA A 379 -43.60 -4.58 -27.14
CA ALA A 379 -44.03 -5.00 -28.49
C ALA A 379 -44.96 -3.99 -29.22
N ARG A 380 -45.38 -2.89 -28.57
CA ARG A 380 -46.31 -1.91 -29.16
C ARG A 380 -45.63 -0.70 -29.83
N PHE A 381 -44.33 -0.49 -29.61
CA PHE A 381 -43.64 0.72 -30.10
C PHE A 381 -42.86 0.50 -31.41
N GLN A 382 -42.47 -0.74 -31.73
CA GLN A 382 -41.76 -1.06 -32.98
C GLN A 382 -42.69 -1.18 -34.21
N GLN A 383 -44.00 -1.31 -34.00
CA GLN A 383 -44.97 -1.49 -35.09
C GLN A 383 -45.37 -0.17 -35.78
N ILE A 384 -45.08 0.98 -35.15
CA ILE A 384 -45.39 2.32 -35.70
C ILE A 384 -44.25 2.85 -36.58
N GLN A 385 -43.01 2.40 -36.37
CA GLN A 385 -41.84 2.86 -37.11
C GLN A 385 -41.64 2.18 -38.48
N GLN A 386 -42.41 1.13 -38.78
CA GLN A 386 -42.40 0.43 -40.07
C GLN A 386 -43.44 0.97 -41.08
N MET A 387 -44.29 1.93 -40.71
CA MET A 387 -45.30 2.50 -41.62
C MET A 387 -44.83 3.70 -42.45
N PHE A 388 -43.66 4.28 -42.18
CA PHE A 388 -43.16 5.44 -42.93
C PHE A 388 -41.66 5.34 -43.21
N GLY A 389 -41.29 5.10 -44.47
CA GLY A 389 -39.90 5.24 -44.93
C GLY A 389 -39.51 4.31 -46.08
N SER A 390 -39.87 4.70 -47.31
CA SER A 390 -39.51 4.05 -48.57
C SER A 390 -38.03 4.28 -48.98
N LYS A 391 -37.43 3.19 -49.48
CA LYS A 391 -36.17 2.96 -50.24
C LYS A 391 -36.00 3.87 -51.51
N PRO A 392 -34.87 3.88 -52.29
CA PRO A 392 -34.01 2.72 -52.61
C PRO A 392 -32.50 2.87 -52.97
N ASN A 393 -31.83 1.71 -52.85
CA ASN A 393 -30.79 1.03 -53.67
C ASN A 393 -29.67 1.80 -54.43
N SER A 394 -28.44 1.28 -54.31
CA SER A 394 -27.73 0.62 -55.43
C SER A 394 -26.49 -0.18 -54.97
N ASN A 395 -26.34 -1.37 -55.58
CA ASN A 395 -25.23 -2.31 -55.48
C ASN A 395 -23.87 -1.74 -55.96
N SER A 396 -22.77 -2.40 -55.58
CA SER A 396 -21.96 -3.23 -56.51
C SER A 396 -20.42 -3.13 -56.37
N ILE A 397 -19.79 -4.30 -56.54
CA ILE A 397 -18.50 -4.59 -57.22
C ILE A 397 -17.19 -4.63 -56.42
N LEU A 398 -16.69 -5.86 -56.33
CA LEU A 398 -15.31 -6.34 -56.16
C LEU A 398 -14.32 -5.70 -57.17
N LYS A 399 -13.06 -5.53 -56.79
CA LYS A 399 -11.95 -5.74 -57.74
C LYS A 399 -10.65 -6.17 -57.05
N ASP A 400 -10.12 -7.24 -57.63
CA ASP A 400 -8.92 -8.00 -57.36
C ASP A 400 -7.60 -7.30 -57.76
N GLN A 401 -6.52 -7.78 -57.13
CA GLN A 401 -5.17 -8.09 -57.66
C GLN A 401 -4.24 -6.94 -58.14
N SER A 402 -3.10 -6.77 -57.45
CA SER A 402 -1.72 -7.16 -57.86
C SER A 402 -1.02 -6.00 -58.61
N ILE A 403 0.27 -5.66 -58.53
CA ILE A 403 1.57 -6.34 -58.42
C ILE A 403 2.59 -5.26 -57.94
N MET A 404 3.66 -5.62 -57.22
CA MET A 404 5.07 -5.24 -57.50
C MET A 404 5.98 -5.47 -56.28
N GLU A 405 7.02 -6.25 -56.54
CA GLU A 405 8.02 -6.82 -55.65
C GLU A 405 9.11 -5.85 -55.20
N ALA A 406 9.86 -6.36 -54.20
CA ALA A 406 11.28 -6.15 -53.93
C ALA A 406 11.68 -4.91 -53.11
N LEU A 407 11.89 -5.15 -51.81
CA LEU A 407 13.11 -4.79 -51.06
C LEU A 407 13.04 -5.45 -49.67
N GLN A 408 13.75 -6.56 -49.48
CA GLN A 408 14.14 -7.03 -48.15
C GLN A 408 15.51 -6.42 -47.79
N PRO A 409 15.74 -6.18 -46.49
CA PRO A 409 16.96 -6.69 -45.91
C PRO A 409 16.68 -7.57 -44.68
N GLU A 410 17.53 -8.58 -44.57
CA GLU A 410 17.61 -9.62 -43.55
C GLU A 410 17.49 -9.09 -42.12
N LYS A 411 16.55 -9.66 -41.36
CA LYS A 411 16.64 -9.79 -39.90
C LYS A 411 16.17 -11.19 -39.53
N GLU A 412 17.04 -11.95 -38.88
CA GLU A 412 16.69 -13.18 -38.19
C GLU A 412 15.55 -12.90 -37.21
N VAL A 413 14.35 -13.29 -37.60
CA VAL A 413 13.20 -13.36 -36.71
C VAL A 413 13.34 -14.68 -35.97
N LEU A 414 13.65 -14.61 -34.68
CA LEU A 414 13.35 -15.69 -33.74
C LEU A 414 11.87 -16.02 -33.89
N ILE A 415 11.58 -17.20 -34.43
CA ILE A 415 10.25 -17.77 -34.52
C ILE A 415 9.70 -17.83 -33.10
N ILE A 416 8.78 -16.90 -32.79
CA ILE A 416 7.93 -17.00 -31.61
C ILE A 416 6.86 -18.02 -32.00
N ASP A 417 7.01 -19.25 -31.51
CA ASP A 417 5.98 -20.28 -31.66
C ASP A 417 4.64 -19.75 -31.14
N ALA A 418 3.59 -20.03 -31.92
CA ALA A 418 2.19 -19.73 -31.64
C ALA A 418 1.76 -20.22 -30.24
N PRO A 419 0.68 -19.65 -29.65
CA PRO A 419 0.27 -19.99 -28.29
C PRO A 419 -0.10 -21.47 -28.17
N LYS A 420 0.73 -22.21 -27.42
CA LYS A 420 0.47 -23.60 -27.03
C LYS A 420 -0.78 -23.63 -26.15
N GLY A 421 -1.74 -24.48 -26.49
CA GLY A 421 -2.96 -24.65 -25.72
C GLY A 421 -2.66 -25.07 -24.27
N GLU A 422 -3.56 -24.77 -23.33
CA GLU A 422 -3.40 -25.02 -21.88
C GLU A 422 -2.90 -26.44 -21.56
N LEU A 423 -3.36 -27.43 -22.33
CA LEU A 423 -2.97 -28.83 -22.17
C LEU A 423 -1.49 -29.10 -22.49
N GLU A 424 -0.93 -28.36 -23.45
CA GLU A 424 0.44 -28.48 -23.91
C GLU A 424 1.39 -27.73 -22.97
N LEU A 425 0.97 -26.57 -22.46
CA LEU A 425 1.67 -25.88 -21.36
C LEU A 425 1.77 -26.75 -20.11
N ARG A 426 0.69 -27.49 -19.78
CA ARG A 426 0.66 -28.38 -18.62
C ARG A 426 1.58 -29.59 -18.79
N LYS A 427 1.70 -30.13 -20.00
CA LYS A 427 2.68 -31.18 -20.33
C LYS A 427 4.11 -30.67 -20.22
N GLU A 428 4.41 -29.49 -20.76
CA GLU A 428 5.75 -28.89 -20.63
C GLU A 428 6.12 -28.57 -19.18
N PHE A 429 5.16 -28.07 -18.40
CA PHE A 429 5.37 -27.81 -16.97
C PHE A 429 5.74 -29.08 -16.21
N LEU A 430 5.04 -30.20 -16.46
CA LEU A 430 5.35 -31.48 -15.85
C LEU A 430 6.73 -32.00 -16.26
N LEU A 431 7.08 -31.88 -17.54
CA LEU A 431 8.40 -32.28 -18.06
C LEU A 431 9.54 -31.49 -17.40
N LYS A 432 9.35 -30.17 -17.22
CA LYS A 432 10.31 -29.32 -16.50
C LYS A 432 10.38 -29.65 -15.01
N CYS A 433 9.27 -30.05 -14.38
CA CYS A 433 9.28 -30.50 -12.99
C CYS A 433 10.11 -31.77 -12.82
N GLU A 434 9.98 -32.74 -13.73
CA GLU A 434 10.79 -33.96 -13.73
C GLU A 434 12.29 -33.65 -13.96
N GLU A 435 12.60 -32.71 -14.86
CA GLU A 435 13.96 -32.27 -15.12
C GLU A 435 14.59 -31.61 -13.86
N VAL A 436 13.84 -30.77 -13.15
CA VAL A 436 14.29 -30.15 -11.89
C VAL A 436 14.56 -31.21 -10.81
N VAL A 437 13.71 -32.24 -10.71
CA VAL A 437 13.94 -33.35 -9.76
C VAL A 437 15.22 -34.11 -10.12
N ARG A 438 15.44 -34.40 -11.40
CA ARG A 438 16.66 -35.07 -11.88
C ARG A 438 17.93 -34.24 -11.61
N LEU A 439 17.87 -32.93 -11.84
CA LEU A 439 18.98 -32.02 -11.56
C LEU A 439 19.30 -31.95 -10.06
N LYS A 440 18.28 -31.93 -9.20
CA LYS A 440 18.48 -31.98 -7.73
C LYS A 440 19.17 -33.27 -7.29
N GLN A 441 18.81 -34.42 -7.88
CA GLN A 441 19.49 -35.69 -7.61
C GLN A 441 20.94 -35.68 -8.09
N GLN A 442 21.23 -35.08 -9.25
CA GLN A 442 22.61 -34.93 -9.74
C GLN A 442 23.45 -34.01 -8.86
N ILE A 443 22.90 -32.91 -8.35
CA ILE A 443 23.58 -32.01 -7.41
C ILE A 443 23.91 -32.76 -6.11
N ALA A 444 22.94 -33.47 -5.53
CA ALA A 444 23.16 -34.26 -4.32
C ALA A 444 24.24 -35.34 -4.49
N SER A 445 24.30 -35.98 -5.67
CA SER A 445 25.35 -36.94 -6.00
C SER A 445 26.74 -36.27 -6.12
N ARG A 446 26.81 -35.10 -6.76
CA ARG A 446 28.04 -34.31 -6.87
C ARG A 446 28.54 -33.81 -5.52
N ASP A 447 27.65 -33.35 -4.64
CA ASP A 447 28.02 -32.93 -3.28
C ASP A 447 28.62 -34.06 -2.45
N LYS A 448 28.13 -35.30 -2.65
CA LYS A 448 28.70 -36.48 -2.01
C LYS A 448 30.12 -36.77 -2.51
N ILE A 449 30.36 -36.65 -3.82
CA ILE A 449 31.68 -36.82 -4.44
C ILE A 449 32.65 -35.73 -3.95
N ILE A 450 32.19 -34.48 -3.85
CA ILE A 450 33.00 -33.35 -3.36
C ILE A 450 33.45 -33.63 -1.92
N LYS A 451 32.55 -34.04 -1.03
CA LYS A 451 32.93 -34.41 0.36
C LYS A 451 33.94 -35.54 0.43
N GLU A 452 33.81 -36.55 -0.44
CA GLU A 452 34.75 -37.67 -0.49
C GLU A 452 36.15 -37.22 -0.97
N LEU A 453 36.20 -36.34 -1.97
CA LEU A 453 37.44 -35.73 -2.46
C LEU A 453 38.08 -34.83 -1.41
N GLU A 454 37.30 -34.01 -0.70
CA GLU A 454 37.77 -33.17 0.40
C GLU A 454 38.38 -34.02 1.53
N SER A 455 37.76 -35.14 1.88
CA SER A 455 38.29 -36.09 2.86
C SER A 455 39.61 -36.71 2.40
N LYS A 456 39.72 -37.09 1.12
CA LYS A 456 40.98 -37.61 0.54
C LYS A 456 42.09 -36.56 0.53
N VAL A 457 41.77 -35.32 0.17
CA VAL A 457 42.72 -34.20 0.21
C VAL A 457 43.19 -33.95 1.65
N HIS A 458 42.29 -34.05 2.62
CA HIS A 458 42.65 -33.89 4.03
C HIS A 458 43.59 -35.01 4.51
N GLN A 459 43.32 -36.27 4.17
CA GLN A 459 44.20 -37.40 4.49
C GLN A 459 45.58 -37.26 3.83
N LEU A 460 45.66 -36.85 2.56
CA LEU A 460 46.93 -36.63 1.86
C LEU A 460 47.75 -35.46 2.42
N LYS A 461 47.08 -34.43 2.96
CA LYS A 461 47.75 -33.33 3.67
C LYS A 461 48.33 -33.80 5.01
N LEU A 462 47.60 -34.65 5.75
CA LEU A 462 48.08 -35.23 7.00
C LEU A 462 49.26 -36.19 6.78
N SER A 463 49.24 -37.02 5.73
CA SER A 463 50.37 -37.92 5.43
C SER A 463 51.64 -37.18 4.98
N LYS A 464 51.50 -35.98 4.41
CA LYS A 464 52.64 -35.10 4.07
C LYS A 464 53.22 -34.34 5.26
N LEU A 465 52.52 -34.29 6.40
CA LEU A 465 53.02 -33.69 7.64
C LEU A 465 53.78 -34.72 8.51
N ILE A 466 53.65 -36.01 8.22
CA ILE A 466 54.22 -37.13 8.99
C ILE A 466 55.50 -37.69 8.34
N ASN A 467 55.78 -37.33 7.08
CA ASN A 467 57.08 -37.51 6.41
C ASN A 467 57.83 -36.19 6.38
#